data_AF-A0A935B8Y0-F1
#
_entry.id   AF-A0A935B8Y0-F1
#
_cell.length_a   1.000
_cell.length_b   1.000
_cell.length_c   1.000
_cell.angle_alpha   90.00
_cell.angle_beta   90.00
_cell.angle_gamma   90.00
#
_symmetry.space_group_name_H-M   'P 1'
#
loop_
_entity.id
_entity.type
_entity.pdbx_description
1 polymer ?
#
loop_
_entity_poly.entity_id
_entity_poly.type
_entity_poly.pdbx_seq_one_letter_code
_entity_poly.pdbx_strand_id
1 'polypeptide(L)'
;MHLRNVVLIIFALIGATSAAGQAIHTPEKGSPERKAILDALRIPVERDLKQKVVFNAEHFNVSGNWAFLGGDPQNANGERPNYRGTRYQSAIDADVFDNNFFAILKKTSGKWKVVTYAIGCTDVCYADWWRRYKAPKNIFPYTE
;
A
#
# COMPACT_ATOMS: atom_id res chain seq x y z
N MET A 1 -16.61 23.37 62.90
CA MET A 1 -17.14 23.46 61.51
C MET A 1 -15.94 23.35 60.58
N HIS A 2 -15.74 22.18 59.98
CA HIS A 2 -14.60 21.84 59.13
C HIS A 2 -14.78 22.40 57.73
N LEU A 3 -13.75 23.02 57.16
CA LEU A 3 -13.62 23.13 55.72
C LEU A 3 -12.16 22.81 55.33
N ARG A 4 -11.95 21.57 54.88
CA ARG A 4 -10.69 21.11 54.30
C ARG A 4 -10.70 21.49 52.83
N ASN A 5 -9.91 22.50 52.46
CA ASN A 5 -9.65 22.83 51.06
C ASN A 5 -8.80 21.71 50.44
N VAL A 6 -9.40 20.91 49.56
CA VAL A 6 -8.69 19.94 48.73
C VAL A 6 -8.35 20.65 47.41
N VAL A 7 -7.07 21.01 47.24
CA VAL A 7 -6.54 21.48 45.95
C VAL A 7 -6.03 20.25 45.20
N LEU A 8 -6.77 19.83 44.17
CA LEU A 8 -6.34 18.81 43.23
C LEU A 8 -5.53 19.47 42.11
N ILE A 9 -4.20 19.36 42.19
CA ILE A 9 -3.30 19.75 41.11
C ILE A 9 -3.24 18.59 40.11
N ILE A 10 -3.95 18.73 38.99
CA ILE A 10 -3.85 17.82 37.85
C ILE A 10 -2.62 18.24 37.04
N PHE A 11 -1.50 17.55 37.23
CA PHE A 11 -0.32 17.67 36.38
C PHE A 11 -0.59 16.93 35.06
N ALA A 12 -1.03 17.65 34.03
CA ALA A 12 -1.13 17.11 32.67
C ALA A 12 0.30 17.01 32.09
N LEU A 13 0.93 15.83 32.19
CA LEU A 13 2.11 15.51 31.40
C LEU A 13 1.68 15.37 29.93
N ILE A 14 1.79 16.45 29.17
CA ILE A 14 1.73 16.41 27.72
C ILE A 14 3.06 15.79 27.26
N GLY A 15 3.07 14.46 27.12
CA GLY A 15 4.18 13.77 26.47
C GLY A 15 4.26 14.21 25.02
N ALA A 16 5.26 15.04 24.69
CA ALA A 16 5.61 15.34 23.32
C ALA A 16 6.12 14.04 22.66
N THR A 17 5.22 13.32 22.01
CA THR A 17 5.60 12.22 21.13
C THR A 17 6.22 12.82 19.88
N SER A 18 7.54 12.94 19.89
CA SER A 18 8.31 13.25 18.68
C SER A 18 7.97 12.19 17.62
N ALA A 19 7.27 12.62 16.58
CA ALA A 19 7.01 11.81 15.39
C ALA A 19 8.33 11.66 14.62
N ALA A 20 9.24 10.82 15.11
CA ALA A 20 10.34 10.33 14.30
C ALA A 20 9.74 9.64 13.07
N GLY A 21 10.07 10.13 11.88
CA GLY A 21 9.65 9.49 10.63
C GLY A 21 10.09 8.03 10.68
N GLN A 22 9.14 7.11 10.53
CA GLN A 22 9.46 5.69 10.67
C GLN A 22 10.40 5.26 9.55
N ALA A 23 11.44 4.50 9.91
CA ALA A 23 12.41 3.98 8.95
C ALA A 23 11.68 3.15 7.87
N ILE A 24 12.18 3.22 6.65
CA ILE A 24 11.70 2.39 5.56
C ILE A 24 12.36 1.02 5.69
N HIS A 25 11.58 -0.04 5.48
CA HIS A 25 12.11 -1.38 5.30
C HIS A 25 11.40 -2.12 4.18
N THR A 26 12.07 -3.15 3.67
CA THR A 26 11.51 -4.09 2.70
C THR A 26 11.27 -5.42 3.40
N PRO A 27 10.01 -5.85 3.60
CA PRO A 27 9.71 -7.16 4.16
C PRO A 27 10.31 -8.30 3.33
N GLU A 28 11.06 -9.18 4.00
CA GLU A 28 11.72 -10.31 3.36
C GLU A 28 10.73 -11.22 2.60
N LYS A 29 11.19 -11.85 1.52
CA LYS A 29 10.41 -12.86 0.80
C LYS A 29 10.02 -13.98 1.77
N GLY A 30 8.73 -14.34 1.80
CA GLY A 30 8.20 -15.35 2.72
C GLY A 30 7.84 -14.86 4.12
N SER A 31 8.19 -13.62 4.49
CA SER A 31 7.84 -13.08 5.82
C SER A 31 6.32 -12.95 6.02
N PRO A 32 5.82 -13.10 7.26
CA PRO A 32 4.39 -12.93 7.56
C PRO A 32 3.85 -11.55 7.17
N GLU A 33 4.65 -10.48 7.32
CA GLU A 33 4.26 -9.14 6.92
C GLU A 33 4.08 -9.02 5.40
N ARG A 34 5.07 -9.47 4.62
CA ARG A 34 5.00 -9.47 3.15
C ARG A 34 3.77 -10.25 2.68
N LYS A 35 3.54 -11.43 3.26
CA LYS A 35 2.37 -12.27 2.95
C LYS A 35 1.06 -11.54 3.24
N ALA A 36 0.91 -10.93 4.42
CA ALA A 36 -0.32 -10.24 4.79
C ALA A 36 -0.65 -9.05 3.86
N ILE A 37 0.38 -8.31 3.43
CA ILE A 37 0.22 -7.18 2.49
C ILE A 37 -0.20 -7.69 1.10
N LEU A 38 0.51 -8.69 0.56
CA LEU A 38 0.19 -9.27 -0.75
C LEU A 38 -1.19 -9.95 -0.76
N ASP A 39 -1.56 -10.62 0.33
CA ASP A 39 -2.89 -11.23 0.49
C ASP A 39 -4.00 -10.18 0.48
N ALA A 40 -3.80 -9.04 1.13
CA ALA A 40 -4.76 -7.94 1.10
C ALA A 40 -4.92 -7.35 -0.32
N LEU A 41 -3.82 -7.18 -1.05
CA LEU A 41 -3.85 -6.69 -2.44
C LEU A 41 -4.49 -7.68 -3.41
N ARG A 42 -4.27 -8.99 -3.20
CA ARG A 42 -4.75 -10.04 -4.10
C ARG A 42 -6.27 -10.04 -4.24
N ILE A 43 -7.00 -9.79 -3.16
CA ILE A 43 -8.48 -9.85 -3.15
C ILE A 43 -9.11 -8.96 -4.24
N PRO A 44 -8.88 -7.63 -4.27
CA PRO A 44 -9.47 -6.79 -5.31
C PRO A 44 -8.85 -7.04 -6.70
N VAL A 45 -7.57 -7.38 -6.79
CA VAL A 45 -6.90 -7.62 -8.07
C VAL A 45 -7.43 -8.88 -8.76
N GLU A 46 -7.58 -10.00 -8.05
CA GLU A 46 -8.15 -11.23 -8.61
C GLU A 46 -9.60 -11.04 -9.04
N ARG A 47 -10.39 -10.23 -8.31
CA ARG A 47 -11.75 -9.86 -8.71
C ARG A 47 -11.75 -9.09 -10.03
N ASP A 48 -10.85 -8.11 -10.18
CA ASP A 48 -10.76 -7.29 -11.40
C ASP A 48 -10.23 -8.08 -12.60
N LEU A 49 -9.25 -8.96 -12.39
CA LEU A 49 -8.64 -9.80 -13.43
C LEU A 49 -9.39 -11.11 -13.68
N LYS A 50 -10.39 -11.45 -12.85
CA LYS A 50 -11.19 -12.67 -12.93
C LYS A 50 -10.34 -13.95 -12.97
N GLN A 51 -9.17 -13.93 -12.32
CA GLN A 51 -8.22 -15.04 -12.30
C GLN A 51 -7.32 -14.99 -11.07
N LYS A 52 -6.57 -16.07 -10.82
CA LYS A 52 -5.56 -16.11 -9.77
C LYS A 52 -4.31 -15.33 -10.15
N VAL A 53 -3.74 -14.63 -9.17
CA VAL A 53 -2.61 -13.72 -9.40
C VAL A 53 -1.47 -13.98 -8.42
N VAL A 54 -0.27 -14.08 -8.98
CA VAL A 54 1.01 -14.00 -8.28
C VAL A 54 1.60 -12.60 -8.52
N PHE A 55 2.17 -11.99 -7.50
CA PHE A 55 2.80 -10.68 -7.63
C PHE A 55 4.32 -10.84 -7.62
N ASN A 56 4.97 -10.53 -8.74
CA ASN A 56 6.41 -10.31 -8.78
C ASN A 56 6.68 -8.86 -8.36
N ALA A 57 6.64 -8.61 -7.04
CA ALA A 57 6.84 -7.27 -6.48
C ALA A 57 8.34 -6.94 -6.32
N GLU A 58 8.82 -6.01 -7.14
CA GLU A 58 10.21 -5.51 -7.16
C GLU A 58 10.37 -4.29 -6.25
N HIS A 59 9.39 -3.39 -6.26
CA HIS A 59 9.28 -2.31 -5.29
C HIS A 59 8.41 -2.76 -4.13
N PHE A 60 8.95 -2.75 -2.92
CA PHE A 60 8.22 -3.14 -1.73
C PHE A 60 8.77 -2.40 -0.51
N ASN A 61 8.18 -1.24 -0.22
CA ASN A 61 8.62 -0.36 0.86
C ASN A 61 7.51 -0.24 1.90
N VAL A 62 7.85 -0.45 3.15
CA VAL A 62 6.97 -0.25 4.30
C VAL A 62 7.56 0.83 5.19
N SER A 63 6.71 1.75 5.64
CA SER A 63 7.05 2.73 6.70
C SER A 63 5.83 2.88 7.59
N GLY A 64 5.95 2.37 8.80
CA GLY A 64 4.85 2.25 9.76
C GLY A 64 3.62 1.57 9.24
N ASN A 65 2.51 2.32 9.23
CA ASN A 65 1.23 1.77 8.81
C ASN A 65 1.02 1.85 7.30
N TRP A 66 2.02 2.18 6.50
CA TRP A 66 1.89 2.31 5.05
C TRP A 66 2.84 1.38 4.32
N ALA A 67 2.36 0.84 3.20
CA ALA A 67 3.16 0.06 2.26
C ALA A 67 2.94 0.56 0.84
N PHE A 68 4.01 0.69 0.08
CA PHE A 68 4.01 0.86 -1.38
C PHE A 68 4.53 -0.40 -2.04
N LEU A 69 3.86 -0.83 -3.10
CA LEU A 69 4.22 -1.98 -3.91
C LEU A 69 4.24 -1.59 -5.38
N GLY A 70 5.18 -2.17 -6.12
CA GLY A 70 5.24 -2.09 -7.57
C GLY A 70 5.95 -3.30 -8.19
N GLY A 71 5.59 -3.67 -9.41
CA GLY A 71 6.18 -4.77 -10.16
C GLY A 71 5.18 -5.37 -11.15
N ASP A 72 5.32 -6.65 -11.44
CA ASP A 72 4.50 -7.33 -12.45
C ASP A 72 3.47 -8.27 -11.81
N PRO A 73 2.19 -8.21 -12.23
CA PRO A 73 1.25 -9.27 -11.96
C PRO A 73 1.54 -10.46 -12.89
N GLN A 74 1.36 -11.66 -12.37
CA GLN A 74 1.55 -12.93 -13.08
C GLN A 74 0.36 -13.86 -12.83
N ASN A 75 0.08 -14.75 -13.78
CA ASN A 75 -0.82 -15.88 -13.59
C ASN A 75 -0.15 -16.95 -12.70
N ALA A 76 -0.84 -18.07 -12.45
CA ALA A 76 -0.31 -19.16 -11.63
C ALA A 76 0.94 -19.84 -12.22
N ASN A 77 1.21 -19.68 -13.52
CA ASN A 77 2.36 -20.23 -14.22
C ASN A 77 3.56 -19.25 -14.27
N GLY A 78 3.42 -18.04 -13.71
CA GLY A 78 4.45 -17.01 -13.77
C GLY A 78 4.43 -16.16 -15.05
N GLU A 79 3.41 -16.31 -15.89
CA GLU A 79 3.28 -15.58 -17.17
C GLU A 79 2.38 -14.34 -17.00
N ARG A 80 2.32 -13.49 -18.04
CA ARG A 80 1.39 -12.37 -18.08
C ARG A 80 -0.06 -12.82 -17.86
N PRO A 81 -0.85 -12.14 -17.00
CA PRO A 81 -2.27 -12.45 -16.81
C PRO A 81 -3.07 -12.36 -18.11
N ASN A 82 -4.13 -13.16 -18.20
CA ASN A 82 -5.08 -13.04 -19.31
C ASN A 82 -6.03 -11.86 -19.05
N TYR A 83 -5.81 -10.74 -19.72
CA TYR A 83 -6.65 -9.56 -19.57
C TYR A 83 -7.95 -9.60 -20.38
N ARG A 84 -8.22 -10.70 -21.11
CA ARG A 84 -9.36 -10.78 -22.01
C ARG A 84 -10.69 -10.67 -21.27
N GLY A 85 -11.54 -9.72 -21.69
CA GLY A 85 -12.84 -9.47 -21.05
C GLY A 85 -12.75 -8.86 -19.65
N THR A 86 -11.59 -8.30 -19.30
CA THR A 86 -11.42 -7.43 -18.13
C THR A 86 -11.55 -5.97 -18.54
N ARG A 87 -11.62 -5.07 -17.56
CA ARG A 87 -11.62 -3.61 -17.79
C ARG A 87 -10.35 -3.08 -18.48
N TYR A 88 -9.30 -3.90 -18.57
CA TYR A 88 -8.01 -3.52 -19.16
C TYR A 88 -7.92 -3.82 -20.66
N GLN A 89 -8.89 -4.56 -21.21
CA GLN A 89 -8.89 -4.96 -22.62
C GLN A 89 -8.75 -3.77 -23.58
N SER A 90 -9.54 -2.71 -23.39
CA SER A 90 -9.52 -1.56 -24.30
C SER A 90 -8.19 -0.81 -24.31
N ALA A 91 -7.50 -0.74 -23.16
CA ALA A 91 -6.18 -0.13 -23.07
C ALA A 91 -5.11 -0.97 -23.77
N ILE A 92 -5.24 -2.30 -23.70
CA ILE A 92 -4.37 -3.24 -24.42
C ILE A 92 -4.62 -3.14 -25.93
N ASP A 93 -5.89 -3.10 -26.37
CA ASP A 93 -6.26 -2.99 -27.78
C ASP A 93 -5.76 -1.67 -28.40
N ALA A 94 -5.65 -0.62 -27.58
CA ALA A 94 -5.14 0.69 -27.97
C ALA A 94 -3.63 0.87 -27.77
N ASP A 95 -2.89 -0.19 -27.42
CA ASP A 95 -1.43 -0.18 -27.18
C ASP A 95 -0.97 0.84 -26.11
N VAL A 96 -1.80 1.06 -25.10
CA VAL A 96 -1.54 1.98 -23.97
C VAL A 96 -1.65 1.25 -22.64
N PHE A 97 -0.93 0.13 -22.53
CA PHE A 97 -0.95 -0.73 -21.34
C PHE A 97 0.37 -1.48 -21.16
N ASP A 98 1.01 -1.27 -20.01
CA ASP A 98 2.16 -2.05 -19.56
C ASP A 98 1.76 -3.12 -18.54
N ASN A 99 2.42 -4.29 -18.54
CA ASN A 99 2.13 -5.35 -17.56
C ASN A 99 2.70 -5.05 -16.16
N ASN A 100 2.42 -3.87 -15.61
CA ASN A 100 2.82 -3.49 -14.27
C ASN A 100 1.60 -3.34 -13.35
N PHE A 101 1.85 -3.38 -12.05
CA PHE A 101 0.94 -2.91 -11.03
C PHE A 101 1.66 -1.98 -10.06
N PHE A 102 0.91 -1.05 -9.50
CA PHE A 102 1.35 -0.23 -8.38
C PHE A 102 0.23 -0.18 -7.35
N ALA A 103 0.58 -0.20 -6.07
CA ALA A 103 -0.41 -0.18 -5.00
C ALA A 103 0.12 0.56 -3.77
N ILE A 104 -0.80 1.17 -3.04
CA ILE A 104 -0.57 1.57 -1.65
C ILE A 104 -1.58 0.91 -0.74
N LEU A 105 -1.08 0.42 0.39
CA LEU A 105 -1.88 -0.18 1.44
C LEU A 105 -1.64 0.56 2.75
N LYS A 106 -2.66 0.56 3.61
CA LYS A 106 -2.59 1.10 4.96
C LYS A 106 -3.03 0.06 5.98
N LYS A 107 -2.25 -0.09 7.04
CA LYS A 107 -2.57 -0.92 8.19
C LYS A 107 -3.50 -0.16 9.13
N THR A 108 -4.70 -0.70 9.35
CA THR A 108 -5.69 -0.14 10.27
C THR A 108 -6.21 -1.25 11.17
N SER A 109 -6.15 -1.06 12.48
CA SER A 109 -6.54 -2.07 13.48
C SER A 109 -5.89 -3.43 13.24
N GLY A 110 -4.58 -3.42 12.97
CA GLY A 110 -3.76 -4.62 12.74
C GLY A 110 -3.90 -5.26 11.35
N LYS A 111 -4.84 -4.81 10.51
CA LYS A 111 -5.10 -5.40 9.19
C LYS A 111 -4.68 -4.46 8.06
N TRP A 112 -3.99 -4.98 7.07
CA TRP A 112 -3.68 -4.26 5.83
C TRP A 112 -4.94 -4.10 4.98
N LYS A 113 -5.18 -2.88 4.50
CA LYS A 113 -6.27 -2.54 3.59
C LYS A 113 -5.69 -1.82 2.39
N VAL A 114 -6.19 -2.17 1.21
CA VAL A 114 -5.84 -1.47 -0.03
C VAL A 114 -6.42 -0.07 0.01
N VAL A 115 -5.56 0.94 -0.19
CA VAL A 115 -5.97 2.34 -0.32
C VAL A 115 -6.24 2.66 -1.79
N THR A 116 -5.32 2.26 -2.67
CA THR A 116 -5.52 2.25 -4.12
C THR A 116 -4.56 1.28 -4.80
N TYR A 117 -4.88 0.90 -6.03
CA TYR A 117 -3.96 0.25 -6.94
C TYR A 117 -4.28 0.66 -8.38
N ALA A 118 -3.26 0.55 -9.23
CA ALA A 118 -3.38 0.67 -10.67
C ALA A 118 -2.63 -0.50 -11.33
N ILE A 119 -3.11 -0.90 -12.50
CA ILE A 119 -2.51 -1.92 -13.36
C ILE A 119 -2.54 -1.33 -14.77
N GLY A 120 -1.46 -1.46 -15.54
CA GLY A 120 -1.45 -0.95 -16.92
C GLY A 120 -0.86 0.42 -17.11
N CYS A 121 -0.05 0.94 -16.18
CA CYS A 121 0.43 2.31 -16.27
C CYS A 121 1.57 2.43 -17.29
N THR A 122 1.42 3.27 -18.32
CA THR A 122 2.48 3.56 -19.32
C THR A 122 3.52 4.57 -18.82
N ASP A 123 3.29 5.18 -17.65
CA ASP A 123 4.16 6.15 -17.00
C ASP A 123 4.00 6.00 -15.46
N VAL A 124 4.59 6.91 -14.69
CA VAL A 124 4.57 6.93 -13.23
C VAL A 124 3.21 7.40 -12.69
N CYS A 125 2.18 6.57 -12.85
CA CYS A 125 0.80 6.86 -12.44
C CYS A 125 0.60 7.05 -10.92
N TYR A 126 1.63 6.74 -10.12
CA TYR A 126 1.65 6.91 -8.67
C TYR A 126 2.33 8.20 -8.20
N ALA A 127 2.83 9.05 -9.11
CA ALA A 127 3.67 10.20 -8.79
C ALA A 127 3.05 11.16 -7.75
N ASP A 128 1.73 11.34 -7.77
CA ASP A 128 0.99 12.23 -6.87
C ASP A 128 0.31 11.52 -5.69
N TRP A 129 0.42 10.18 -5.60
CA TRP A 129 -0.33 9.38 -4.61
C TRP A 129 0.05 9.71 -3.18
N TRP A 130 1.31 10.08 -2.91
CA TRP A 130 1.76 10.52 -1.59
C TRP A 130 0.90 11.68 -1.08
N ARG A 131 0.60 12.65 -1.95
CA ARG A 131 -0.17 13.86 -1.65
C ARG A 131 -1.65 13.53 -1.61
N ARG A 132 -2.14 12.84 -2.64
CA ARG A 132 -3.56 12.49 -2.81
C ARG A 132 -4.09 11.64 -1.66
N TYR A 133 -3.33 10.65 -1.22
CA TYR A 133 -3.74 9.70 -0.18
C TYR A 133 -3.09 9.97 1.18
N LYS A 134 -2.29 11.04 1.30
CA LYS A 134 -1.57 11.41 2.53
C LYS A 134 -0.69 10.26 3.05
N ALA A 135 -0.03 9.56 2.12
CA ALA A 135 0.95 8.52 2.42
C ALA A 135 2.34 9.17 2.62
N PRO A 136 3.23 8.57 3.44
CA PRO A 136 4.59 9.06 3.59
C PRO A 136 5.29 9.12 2.24
N LYS A 137 5.91 10.26 1.86
CA LYS A 137 6.61 10.38 0.56
C LYS A 137 7.71 9.33 0.38
N ASN A 138 8.37 8.98 1.47
CA ASN A 138 9.59 8.20 1.48
C ASN A 138 9.37 6.71 1.13
N ILE A 139 8.14 6.19 1.09
CA ILE A 139 7.88 4.82 0.63
C ILE A 139 7.84 4.70 -0.90
N PHE A 140 7.73 5.82 -1.63
CA PHE A 140 7.63 5.82 -3.09
C PHE A 140 9.02 5.90 -3.72
N PRO A 141 9.29 5.15 -4.81
CA PRO A 141 10.56 5.24 -5.53
C PRO A 141 10.69 6.56 -6.32
N TYR A 142 9.58 7.19 -6.68
CA TYR A 142 9.51 8.49 -7.34
C TYR A 142 8.29 9.28 -6.85
N THR A 143 8.42 10.60 -6.74
CA THR A 143 7.32 11.52 -6.42
C THR A 143 7.49 12.84 -7.18
N GLU A 144 6.39 13.44 -7.63
CA GLU A 144 6.33 14.85 -8.06
C GLU A 144 6.38 15.84 -6.88
#